data_AF-A0A6J4UXH3-F1
#
_entry.id   AF-A0A6J4UXH3-F1
#
_cell.length_a   1.000
_cell.length_b   1.000
_cell.length_c   1.000
_cell.angle_alpha   90.00
_cell.angle_beta   90.00
_cell.angle_gamma   90.00
#
_symmetry.space_group_name_H-M   'P 1'
#
loop_
_entity.id
_entity.type
_entity.pdbx_description
1 polymer ?
#
loop_
_entity_poly.entity_id
_entity_poly.type
_entity_poly.pdbx_seq_one_letter_code
_entity_poly.pdbx_strand_id
1 'polypeptide(L)'
;MPLLTLGLPTSATTAIMLAAFQGYGLQPGPLLFQNSGALVWGLIASLYIGNLMLLVLNLPLIRLWVKLLEIPRPLLYTGILVFASVGVWSLSNSIVDLVTMYIIGVLGYTMRRLDFPLGPVILGVVLGPRIEQEFRRALSISLGDPTTFLTRPISAGILLVAALALIGPYLPALLARLRGRGTTARRFAVGDEVD
;
A
#
# COMPACT_ATOMS: atom_id res chain seq x y z
N MET A 1 7.58 17.53 6.15
CA MET A 1 7.24 18.96 5.94
C MET A 1 5.87 19.37 6.48
N PRO A 2 4.74 18.64 6.30
CA PRO A 2 3.41 19.11 6.76
C PRO A 2 3.29 19.33 8.28
N LEU A 3 3.99 18.50 9.04
CA LEU A 3 4.00 18.50 10.50
C LEU A 3 4.66 19.74 11.13
N LEU A 4 5.81 20.12 10.57
CA LEU A 4 6.63 21.21 11.11
C LEU A 4 6.06 22.58 10.75
N THR A 5 5.39 22.69 9.59
CA THR A 5 4.84 23.96 9.11
C THR A 5 3.43 24.24 9.60
N LEU A 6 2.57 23.22 9.70
CA LEU A 6 1.15 23.39 10.06
C LEU A 6 0.79 22.83 11.43
N GLY A 7 1.65 22.05 12.09
CA GLY A 7 1.35 21.43 13.37
C GLY A 7 0.21 20.40 13.32
N LEU A 8 -0.22 19.97 12.13
CA LEU A 8 -1.31 19.03 11.94
C LEU A 8 -0.78 17.64 11.58
N PRO A 9 -1.17 16.59 12.32
CA PRO A 9 -0.77 15.23 12.00
C PRO A 9 -1.54 14.75 10.76
N THR A 10 -0.80 14.40 9.70
CA THR A 10 -1.36 13.92 8.41
C THR A 10 -1.27 12.40 8.27
N SER A 11 -0.59 11.72 9.19
CA SER A 11 -0.43 10.26 9.27
C SER A 11 -0.12 9.80 10.70
N ALA A 12 -0.31 8.50 10.99
CA ALA A 12 -0.08 7.93 12.33
C ALA A 12 1.34 8.19 12.86
N THR A 13 2.37 8.01 12.03
CA THR A 13 3.77 8.26 12.41
C THR A 13 4.00 9.73 12.74
N THR A 14 3.35 10.64 12.01
CA THR A 14 3.43 12.08 12.29
C THR A 14 2.68 12.50 13.57
N ALA A 15 1.61 11.80 13.94
CA ALA A 15 0.93 12.03 15.23
C ALA A 15 1.83 11.67 16.42
N ILE A 16 2.58 10.57 16.31
CA ILE A 16 3.52 10.14 17.35
C ILE A 16 4.66 11.16 17.51
N MET A 17 5.20 11.67 16.40
CA MET A 17 6.23 12.73 16.43
C MET A 17 5.72 14.03 17.05
N LEU A 18 4.46 14.39 16.81
CA LEU A 18 3.82 15.56 17.42
C LEU A 18 3.67 15.39 18.94
N ALA A 19 3.22 14.22 19.39
CA ALA A 19 3.14 13.89 20.80
C ALA A 19 4.52 13.93 21.49
N ALA A 20 5.57 13.44 20.81
CA ALA A 20 6.94 13.55 21.30
C ALA A 20 7.39 15.01 21.43
N PHE A 21 7.18 15.86 20.43
CA PHE A 21 7.52 17.29 20.50
C PHE A 21 6.75 18.01 21.62
N GLN A 22 5.46 17.74 21.78
CA GLN A 22 4.67 18.27 22.89
C GLN A 22 5.18 17.79 24.25
N GLY A 23 5.64 16.53 24.36
CA GLY A 23 6.27 15.98 25.56
C GLY A 23 7.57 16.71 25.97
N TYR A 24 8.28 17.30 25.00
CA TYR A 24 9.46 18.14 25.24
C TYR A 24 9.14 19.64 25.34
N GLY A 25 7.86 20.02 25.42
CA GLY A 25 7.43 21.43 25.52
C GLY A 25 7.59 22.23 24.22
N LEU A 26 7.86 21.57 23.10
CA LEU A 26 8.00 22.21 21.78
C LEU A 26 6.64 22.24 21.09
N GLN A 27 6.17 23.44 20.73
CA GLN A 27 4.83 23.64 20.18
C GLN A 27 4.88 23.82 18.66
N PRO A 28 4.68 22.75 17.85
CA PRO A 28 4.90 22.78 16.41
C PRO A 28 4.02 23.78 15.66
N GLY A 29 4.62 24.46 14.68
CA GLY A 29 4.01 25.53 13.89
C GLY A 29 5.02 26.63 13.53
N PRO A 30 4.57 27.75 12.93
CA PRO A 30 5.44 28.87 12.54
C PRO A 30 6.24 29.45 13.71
N LEU A 31 5.70 29.34 14.93
CA LEU A 31 6.32 29.81 16.18
C LEU A 31 7.56 28.99 16.58
N LEU A 32 7.69 27.71 16.19
CA LEU A 32 8.93 26.93 16.43
C LEU A 32 10.11 27.51 15.66
N PHE A 33 9.88 28.05 14.45
CA PHE A 33 10.95 28.64 13.65
C PHE A 33 11.49 29.93 14.29
N GLN A 34 10.66 30.66 15.04
CA GLN A 34 11.04 31.89 15.73
C GLN A 34 11.69 31.60 17.10
N ASN A 35 11.09 30.74 17.90
CA ASN A 35 11.54 30.48 19.28
C ASN A 35 12.66 29.43 19.36
N SER A 36 12.82 28.59 18.33
CA SER A 36 13.72 27.43 18.38
C SER A 36 14.30 27.10 16.99
N GLY A 37 14.71 28.13 16.24
CA GLY A 37 15.24 27.99 14.88
C GLY A 37 16.44 27.03 14.77
N ALA A 38 17.31 26.98 15.79
CA ALA A 38 18.45 26.04 15.81
C ALA A 38 18.01 24.56 15.81
N LEU A 39 16.93 24.21 16.52
CA LEU A 39 16.37 22.85 16.52
C LEU A 39 15.77 22.49 15.17
N VAL A 40 15.07 23.43 14.53
CA VAL A 40 14.47 23.20 13.21
C VAL A 40 15.54 23.02 12.15
N TRP A 41 16.57 23.87 12.13
CA TRP A 41 17.71 23.71 11.23
C TRP A 41 18.49 22.43 11.52
N GLY A 42 18.63 22.02 12.79
CA GLY A 42 19.22 20.74 13.18
C GLY A 42 18.42 19.54 12.67
N LEU A 43 17.08 19.57 12.75
CA LEU A 43 16.20 18.53 12.21
C LEU A 43 16.22 18.47 10.68
N ILE A 44 16.26 19.62 10.01
CA ILE A 44 16.40 19.68 8.54
C ILE A 44 17.75 19.10 8.14
N ALA A 45 18.84 19.53 8.79
CA ALA A 45 20.18 19.01 8.53
C ALA A 45 20.28 17.50 8.79
N SER A 46 19.69 16.99 9.87
CA SER A 46 19.68 15.56 10.17
C SER A 46 18.85 14.75 9.18
N LEU A 47 17.79 15.32 8.59
CA LEU A 47 17.05 14.68 7.50
C LEU A 47 17.92 14.52 6.25
N TYR A 48 18.70 15.55 5.89
CA TYR A 48 19.64 15.47 4.77
C TYR A 48 20.76 14.46 5.04
N ILE A 49 21.43 14.58 6.18
CA ILE A 49 22.49 13.66 6.60
C ILE A 49 21.95 12.24 6.72
N GLY A 50 20.75 12.06 7.29
CA GLY A 50 20.08 10.78 7.46
C GLY A 50 19.72 10.11 6.13
N ASN A 51 19.22 10.87 5.14
CA ASN A 51 18.99 10.34 3.79
C ASN A 51 20.31 9.94 3.10
N LEU A 52 21.36 10.75 3.26
CA LEU A 52 22.68 10.46 2.72
C LEU A 52 23.27 9.20 3.35
N MET A 53 23.19 9.08 4.68
CA MET A 53 23.53 7.87 5.44
C MET A 53 22.68 6.67 5.01
N LEU A 54 21.37 6.83 4.80
CA LEU A 54 20.49 5.78 4.29
C LEU A 54 20.97 5.26 2.94
N LEU A 55 21.42 6.14 2.05
CA LEU A 55 21.98 5.76 0.75
C LEU A 55 23.31 5.03 0.91
N VAL A 56 24.22 5.55 1.75
CA VAL A 56 25.51 4.92 2.05
C VAL A 56 25.33 3.55 2.70
N LEU A 57 24.30 3.34 3.52
CA LEU A 57 23.98 2.06 4.13
C LEU A 57 23.24 1.11 3.18
N ASN A 58 22.30 1.61 2.36
CA ASN A 58 21.56 0.76 1.42
C ASN A 58 22.43 0.25 0.27
N LEU A 59 23.37 1.04 -0.26
CA LEU A 59 24.25 0.64 -1.36
C LEU A 59 25.07 -0.64 -1.07
N PRO A 60 25.74 -0.81 0.08
CA PRO A 60 26.43 -2.05 0.42
C PRO A 60 25.45 -3.16 0.80
N LEU A 61 24.35 -2.83 1.51
CA LEU A 61 23.35 -3.82 1.91
C LEU A 61 22.62 -4.45 0.73
N ILE A 62 22.49 -3.76 -0.41
CA ILE A 62 21.88 -4.34 -1.61
C ILE A 62 22.57 -5.63 -2.05
N ARG A 63 23.88 -5.76 -1.82
CA ARG A 63 24.63 -7.00 -2.11
C ARG A 63 24.17 -8.16 -1.25
N LEU A 64 23.86 -7.90 0.02
CA LEU A 64 23.28 -8.90 0.93
C LEU A 64 21.85 -9.25 0.50
N TRP A 65 21.04 -8.25 0.15
CA TRP A 65 19.67 -8.48 -0.33
C TRP A 65 19.64 -9.32 -1.60
N VAL A 66 20.53 -9.07 -2.56
CA VAL A 66 20.64 -9.89 -3.80
C VAL A 66 21.06 -11.32 -3.49
N LYS A 67 22.04 -11.54 -2.59
CA LYS A 67 22.42 -12.89 -2.16
C LYS A 67 21.27 -13.64 -1.50
N LEU A 68 20.38 -12.95 -0.80
CA LEU A 68 19.17 -13.55 -0.23
C LEU A 68 18.23 -14.08 -1.33
N LEU A 69 18.16 -13.40 -2.48
CA LEU A 69 17.36 -13.83 -3.64
C LEU A 69 17.97 -15.05 -4.36
N GLU A 70 19.28 -15.29 -4.22
CA GLU A 70 19.98 -16.44 -4.81
C GLU A 70 19.76 -17.74 -4.02
N ILE A 71 19.25 -17.67 -2.79
CA ILE A 71 18.94 -18.85 -1.97
C ILE A 71 17.87 -19.68 -2.68
N PRO A 72 18.03 -21.02 -2.76
CA PRO A 72 17.07 -21.88 -3.42
C PRO A 72 15.67 -21.70 -2.83
N ARG A 73 14.68 -21.52 -3.73
CA ARG A 73 13.29 -21.16 -3.40
C ARG A 73 12.67 -22.02 -2.27
N PRO A 74 12.90 -23.35 -2.19
CA PRO A 74 12.36 -24.15 -1.09
C PRO A 74 12.85 -23.71 0.29
N LEU A 75 14.14 -23.37 0.43
CA LEU A 75 14.71 -22.91 1.70
C LEU A 75 14.14 -21.53 2.11
N LEU A 76 13.97 -20.63 1.14
CA LEU A 76 13.35 -19.33 1.39
C LEU A 76 11.91 -19.46 1.89
N TYR A 77 11.09 -20.28 1.24
CA TYR A 77 9.70 -20.47 1.66
C TYR A 77 9.59 -21.13 3.03
N THR A 78 10.43 -22.12 3.33
CA THR A 78 10.47 -22.74 4.66
C THR A 78 10.90 -21.71 5.71
N GLY A 79 11.93 -20.91 5.44
CA GLY A 79 12.36 -19.83 6.35
C GLY A 79 11.24 -18.82 6.61
N ILE A 80 10.58 -18.33 5.57
CA ILE A 80 9.45 -17.40 5.68
C ILE A 80 8.33 -18.01 6.52
N LEU A 81 7.96 -19.27 6.30
CA LEU A 81 6.92 -19.95 7.07
C LEU A 81 7.28 -20.09 8.54
N VAL A 82 8.53 -20.45 8.86
CA VAL A 82 9.00 -20.56 10.25
C VAL A 82 8.95 -19.19 10.93
N PHE A 83 9.51 -18.15 10.31
CA PHE A 83 9.50 -16.80 10.87
C PHE A 83 8.08 -16.24 11.01
N ALA A 84 7.19 -16.49 10.04
CA ALA A 84 5.79 -16.10 10.14
C ALA A 84 5.07 -16.80 11.30
N SER A 85 5.31 -18.10 11.47
CA SER A 85 4.70 -18.89 12.56
C SER A 85 5.17 -18.40 13.93
N VAL A 86 6.48 -18.17 14.09
CA VAL A 86 7.05 -17.60 15.32
C VAL A 86 6.53 -16.18 15.56
N GLY A 87 6.39 -15.37 14.50
CA GLY A 87 5.86 -14.01 14.60
C GLY A 87 4.41 -13.97 15.09
N VAL A 88 3.53 -14.78 14.50
CA VAL A 88 2.12 -14.89 14.93
C VAL A 88 2.04 -15.38 16.37
N TRP A 89 2.80 -16.44 16.70
CA TRP A 89 2.85 -16.95 18.07
C TRP A 89 3.33 -15.90 19.07
N SER A 90 4.33 -15.10 18.72
CA SER A 90 4.86 -14.04 19.59
C SER A 90 3.88 -12.89 19.83
N LEU A 91 2.96 -12.61 18.90
CA LEU A 91 2.01 -11.50 19.04
C LEU A 91 0.77 -11.88 19.84
N SER A 92 0.17 -13.04 19.55
CA SER A 92 -1.13 -13.40 20.13
C SER A 92 -1.11 -14.62 21.03
N ASN A 93 0.00 -15.37 21.07
CA ASN A 93 0.17 -16.60 21.85
C ASN A 93 -1.03 -17.57 21.72
N SER A 94 -1.70 -17.55 20.56
CA SER A 94 -2.96 -18.23 20.28
C SER A 94 -2.78 -19.23 19.15
N ILE A 95 -3.18 -20.48 19.42
CA ILE A 95 -3.16 -21.56 18.43
C ILE A 95 -4.14 -21.26 17.29
N VAL A 96 -5.27 -20.60 17.59
CA VAL A 96 -6.29 -20.27 16.59
C VAL A 96 -5.73 -19.33 15.51
N ASP A 97 -4.93 -18.35 15.90
CA ASP A 97 -4.32 -17.40 14.96
C ASP A 97 -3.25 -18.07 14.11
N LEU A 98 -2.49 -19.00 14.72
CA LEU A 98 -1.49 -19.79 14.02
C LEU A 98 -2.13 -20.74 12.99
N VAL A 99 -3.22 -21.42 13.34
CA VAL A 99 -4.00 -22.24 12.39
C VAL A 99 -4.60 -21.36 11.28
N THR A 100 -5.16 -20.20 11.63
CA THR A 100 -5.73 -19.26 10.66
C THR A 100 -4.67 -18.76 9.68
N MET A 101 -3.46 -18.45 10.16
CA MET A 101 -2.31 -18.09 9.33
C MET A 101 -1.99 -19.19 8.31
N TYR A 102 -1.97 -20.47 8.71
CA TYR A 102 -1.75 -21.58 7.78
C TYR A 102 -2.88 -21.73 6.76
N ILE A 103 -4.14 -21.59 7.18
CA ILE A 103 -5.31 -21.63 6.27
C ILE A 103 -5.19 -20.53 5.21
N ILE A 104 -4.91 -19.29 5.63
CA ILE A 104 -4.72 -18.15 4.72
C ILE A 104 -3.49 -18.37 3.82
N GLY A 105 -2.40 -18.93 4.36
CA GLY A 105 -1.21 -19.27 3.60
C GLY A 105 -1.49 -20.28 2.48
N VAL A 106 -2.25 -21.33 2.77
CA VAL A 106 -2.70 -22.32 1.77
C VAL A 106 -3.63 -21.68 0.75
N LEU A 107 -4.58 -20.83 1.18
CA LEU A 107 -5.47 -20.11 0.28
C LEU A 107 -4.69 -19.19 -0.67
N GLY A 108 -3.70 -18.46 -0.16
CA GLY A 108 -2.79 -17.64 -0.95
C GLY A 108 -1.94 -18.46 -1.94
N TYR A 109 -1.49 -19.65 -1.53
CA TYR A 109 -0.79 -20.57 -2.43
C TYR A 109 -1.70 -21.04 -3.59
N THR A 110 -2.95 -21.40 -3.29
CA THR A 110 -3.94 -21.80 -4.30
C THR A 110 -4.26 -20.65 -5.25
N MET A 111 -4.45 -19.44 -4.73
CA MET A 111 -4.66 -18.24 -5.56
C MET A 111 -3.49 -17.99 -6.51
N ARG A 112 -2.26 -18.20 -6.04
CA ARG A 112 -1.06 -18.09 -6.88
C ARG A 112 -1.01 -19.13 -7.99
N ARG A 113 -1.51 -20.35 -7.73
CA ARG A 113 -1.62 -21.41 -8.74
C ARG A 113 -2.70 -21.13 -9.80
N LEU A 114 -3.70 -20.33 -9.45
CA LEU A 114 -4.79 -19.93 -10.33
C LEU A 114 -4.51 -18.58 -11.03
N ASP A 115 -3.26 -18.10 -11.00
CA ASP A 115 -2.82 -16.82 -11.56
C ASP A 115 -3.59 -15.58 -11.06
N PHE A 116 -4.21 -15.66 -9.88
CA PHE A 116 -4.82 -14.49 -9.26
C PHE A 116 -3.74 -13.54 -8.73
N PRO A 117 -3.90 -12.22 -8.94
CA PRO A 117 -2.96 -11.24 -8.39
C PRO A 117 -3.14 -11.15 -6.87
N LEU A 118 -2.21 -11.72 -6.12
CA LEU A 118 -2.20 -11.73 -4.65
C LEU A 118 -2.16 -10.33 -4.03
N GLY A 119 -1.43 -9.39 -4.66
CA GLY A 119 -1.28 -8.02 -4.15
C GLY A 119 -2.62 -7.30 -3.92
N PRO A 120 -3.48 -7.17 -4.95
CA PRO A 120 -4.83 -6.63 -4.82
C PRO A 120 -5.70 -7.33 -3.77
N VAL A 121 -5.62 -8.65 -3.65
CA VAL A 121 -6.39 -9.43 -2.66
C VAL A 121 -5.96 -9.04 -1.25
N ILE A 122 -4.66 -9.04 -0.96
CA ILE A 122 -4.12 -8.67 0.36
C ILE A 122 -4.48 -7.23 0.69
N LEU A 123 -4.35 -6.31 -0.26
CA LEU A 123 -4.77 -4.91 -0.09
C LEU A 123 -6.26 -4.81 0.24
N GLY A 124 -7.12 -5.55 -0.47
CA GLY A 124 -8.56 -5.60 -0.19
C GLY A 124 -8.88 -6.13 1.21
N VAL A 125 -8.21 -7.19 1.65
CA VAL A 125 -8.42 -7.78 2.99
C VAL A 125 -7.95 -6.83 4.10
N VAL A 126 -6.81 -6.16 3.94
CA VAL A 126 -6.26 -5.24 4.95
C VAL A 126 -7.05 -3.92 5.00
N LEU A 127 -7.44 -3.40 3.84
CA LEU A 127 -8.16 -2.12 3.75
C LEU A 127 -9.67 -2.27 3.99
N GLY A 128 -10.26 -3.42 3.68
CA GLY A 128 -11.69 -3.68 3.76
C GLY A 128 -12.32 -3.28 5.10
N PRO A 129 -11.79 -3.73 6.26
CA PRO A 129 -12.32 -3.35 7.56
C PRO A 129 -12.31 -1.84 7.79
N ARG A 130 -11.26 -1.13 7.35
CA ARG A 130 -11.20 0.33 7.48
C ARG A 130 -12.19 1.04 6.57
N ILE A 131 -12.35 0.55 5.33
CA ILE A 131 -13.34 1.07 4.38
C ILE A 131 -14.76 0.91 4.96
N GLU A 132 -15.08 -0.26 5.49
CA GLU A 132 -16.38 -0.55 6.10
C GLU A 132 -16.63 0.32 7.34
N GLN A 133 -15.62 0.51 8.18
CA GLN A 133 -15.71 1.40 9.35
C GLN A 133 -16.01 2.85 8.95
N GLU A 134 -15.28 3.39 7.97
CA GLU A 134 -15.51 4.77 7.51
C GLU A 134 -16.83 4.90 6.73
N PHE A 135 -17.25 3.86 5.99
CA PHE A 135 -18.56 3.81 5.35
C PHE A 135 -19.70 3.86 6.39
N ARG A 136 -19.62 3.02 7.42
CA ARG A 136 -20.59 3.04 8.54
C ARG A 136 -20.59 4.37 9.28
N ARG A 137 -19.41 4.95 9.50
CA ARG A 137 -19.26 6.27 10.11
C ARG A 137 -19.93 7.35 9.26
N ALA A 138 -19.70 7.35 7.96
CA ALA A 138 -20.34 8.28 7.03
C ALA A 138 -21.87 8.16 7.04
N LEU A 139 -22.40 6.93 7.06
CA LEU A 139 -23.84 6.68 7.18
C LEU A 139 -24.40 7.13 8.53
N SER A 140 -23.68 6.91 9.64
CA SER A 140 -24.13 7.38 10.96
C SER A 140 -24.20 8.90 11.06
N ILE A 141 -23.26 9.61 10.43
CA ILE A 141 -23.26 11.09 10.35
C ILE A 141 -24.43 11.57 9.49
N SER A 142 -24.79 10.78 8.47
CA SER A 142 -25.86 11.07 7.53
C SER A 142 -27.23 10.57 7.99
N LEU A 143 -27.37 10.18 9.26
CA LEU A 143 -28.61 9.63 9.84
C LEU A 143 -29.18 8.42 9.06
N GLY A 144 -28.32 7.66 8.38
CA GLY A 144 -28.70 6.50 7.59
C GLY A 144 -29.15 6.80 6.15
N ASP A 145 -29.06 8.04 5.67
CA ASP A 145 -29.44 8.39 4.30
C ASP A 145 -28.28 8.17 3.29
N PRO A 146 -28.34 7.13 2.43
CA PRO A 146 -27.30 6.84 1.44
C PRO A 146 -27.29 7.84 0.27
N THR A 147 -28.32 8.67 0.10
CA THR A 147 -28.32 9.70 -0.96
C THR A 147 -27.28 10.80 -0.69
N THR A 148 -26.80 10.89 0.55
CA THR A 148 -25.74 11.83 0.97
C THR A 148 -24.44 11.67 0.17
N PHE A 149 -24.17 10.46 -0.34
CA PHE A 149 -23.00 10.21 -1.17
C PHE A 149 -23.09 10.85 -2.57
N LEU A 150 -24.30 11.12 -3.06
CA LEU A 150 -24.57 11.75 -4.36
C LEU A 150 -24.86 13.25 -4.22
N THR A 151 -25.46 13.68 -3.12
CA THR A 151 -25.79 15.10 -2.89
C THR A 151 -24.57 15.93 -2.50
N ARG A 152 -23.56 15.32 -1.84
CA ARG A 152 -22.30 16.02 -1.56
C ARG A 152 -21.39 16.02 -2.80
N PRO A 153 -21.05 17.20 -3.36
CA PRO A 153 -20.33 17.31 -4.64
C PRO A 153 -18.94 16.67 -4.61
N ILE A 154 -18.25 16.70 -3.46
CA ILE A 154 -16.94 16.04 -3.28
C ILE A 154 -17.07 14.51 -3.28
N SER A 155 -18.08 13.98 -2.58
CA SER A 155 -18.35 12.54 -2.53
C SER A 155 -18.76 12.01 -3.91
N ALA A 156 -19.66 12.72 -4.59
CA ALA A 156 -20.08 12.38 -5.94
C ALA A 156 -18.92 12.40 -6.94
N GLY A 157 -18.04 13.41 -6.84
CA GLY A 157 -16.83 13.48 -7.66
C GLY A 157 -15.87 12.30 -7.44
N ILE A 158 -15.62 11.93 -6.18
CA ILE A 158 -14.77 10.78 -5.84
C ILE A 158 -15.40 9.47 -6.33
N LEU A 159 -16.71 9.29 -6.16
CA LEU A 159 -17.45 8.12 -6.66
C LEU A 159 -17.39 8.01 -8.18
N LEU A 160 -17.50 9.14 -8.88
CA LEU A 160 -17.40 9.18 -10.34
C LEU A 160 -15.98 8.80 -10.79
N VAL A 161 -14.94 9.34 -10.14
CA VAL A 161 -13.54 8.96 -10.43
C VAL A 161 -13.30 7.48 -10.13
N ALA A 162 -13.83 6.95 -9.02
CA ALA A 162 -13.73 5.54 -8.67
C ALA A 162 -14.44 4.64 -9.70
N ALA A 163 -15.63 5.03 -10.15
CA ALA A 163 -16.36 4.33 -11.21
C ALA A 163 -15.60 4.36 -12.54
N LEU A 164 -15.01 5.50 -12.91
CA LEU A 164 -14.17 5.62 -14.10
C LEU A 164 -12.88 4.80 -13.99
N ALA A 165 -12.23 4.75 -12.82
CA ALA A 165 -11.04 3.94 -12.62
C ALA A 165 -11.34 2.44 -12.65
N LEU A 166 -12.51 2.03 -12.14
CA LEU A 166 -12.95 0.64 -12.16
C LEU A 166 -13.37 0.20 -13.57
N ILE A 167 -14.14 1.02 -14.28
CA ILE A 167 -14.75 0.65 -15.57
C ILE A 167 -13.85 1.02 -16.76
N GLY A 168 -13.11 2.11 -16.65
CA GLY A 168 -12.21 2.66 -17.69
C GLY A 168 -11.27 1.64 -18.33
N PRO A 169 -10.55 0.79 -17.57
CA PRO A 169 -9.67 -0.22 -18.17
C PRO A 169 -10.41 -1.36 -18.87
N TYR A 170 -11.68 -1.66 -18.51
CA TYR A 170 -12.48 -2.70 -19.16
C TYR A 170 -13.32 -2.18 -20.34
N LEU A 171 -13.58 -0.87 -20.41
CA LEU A 171 -14.36 -0.23 -21.47
C LEU A 171 -13.78 -0.46 -22.89
N PRO A 172 -12.46 -0.28 -23.16
CA PRO A 172 -11.90 -0.55 -24.49
C PRO A 172 -11.90 -2.04 -24.83
N ALA A 173 -11.73 -2.93 -23.84
CA ALA A 173 -11.82 -4.38 -24.04
C ALA A 173 -13.24 -4.85 -24.37
N LEU A 174 -14.26 -4.24 -23.74
CA LEU A 174 -15.68 -4.52 -23.99
C LEU A 174 -16.15 -3.93 -25.33
N LEU A 175 -15.76 -2.69 -25.65
CA LEU A 175 -16.03 -2.04 -26.94
C LEU A 175 -15.34 -2.76 -28.09
N ALA A 176 -14.12 -3.29 -27.92
CA ALA A 176 -13.44 -4.10 -28.93
C ALA A 176 -14.14 -5.44 -29.19
N ARG A 177 -14.72 -6.06 -28.15
CA ARG A 177 -15.55 -7.28 -28.29
C ARG A 177 -16.89 -7.02 -28.98
N LEU A 178 -17.48 -5.85 -28.78
CA LEU A 178 -18.72 -5.44 -29.44
C LEU A 178 -18.50 -4.94 -30.89
N ARG A 179 -17.30 -4.42 -31.21
CA ARG A 179 -16.95 -3.90 -32.54
C ARG A 179 -16.53 -4.94 -33.58
N GLY A 180 -16.74 -6.24 -33.32
CA GLY A 180 -16.69 -7.31 -34.32
C GLY A 180 -15.76 -7.04 -35.51
N ARG A 181 -14.44 -6.96 -35.28
CA ARG A 181 -13.48 -7.09 -36.39
C ARG A 181 -13.18 -8.56 -36.54
N GLY A 182 -13.84 -9.15 -37.54
CA GLY A 182 -13.65 -10.52 -37.96
C GLY A 182 -12.16 -10.87 -38.10
N THR A 183 -11.87 -12.10 -37.71
CA THR A 183 -10.83 -12.95 -38.28
C THR A 183 -10.50 -12.58 -39.73
N THR A 184 -9.23 -12.25 -40.02
CA THR A 184 -8.40 -12.78 -41.14
C THR A 184 -7.19 -11.87 -41.38
N ALA A 185 -6.01 -12.29 -40.90
CA ALA A 185 -4.72 -12.18 -41.58
C ALA A 185 -3.62 -12.82 -40.71
N ARG A 186 -3.68 -14.15 -40.58
CA ARG A 186 -2.50 -14.99 -40.31
C ARG A 186 -2.16 -15.63 -41.65
N ARG A 187 -0.90 -15.52 -42.10
CA ARG A 187 -0.21 -16.13 -43.29
C ARG A 187 0.27 -15.08 -44.29
N PHE A 188 1.50 -15.29 -44.78
CA PHE A 188 2.30 -14.50 -45.74
C PHE A 188 3.21 -13.39 -45.20
N ALA A 189 4.23 -13.78 -44.42
CA ALA A 189 5.60 -13.23 -44.54
C ALA A 189 6.65 -14.18 -43.90
N VAL A 190 6.35 -15.48 -43.78
CA VAL A 190 7.27 -16.56 -43.37
C VAL A 190 7.35 -17.54 -44.52
N GLY A 191 7.77 -17.03 -45.67
CA GLY A 191 7.83 -17.74 -46.94
C GLY A 191 8.64 -16.88 -47.89
N ASP A 192 9.90 -16.71 -47.54
CA ASP A 192 11.05 -16.66 -48.45
C ASP A 192 12.22 -17.17 -47.60
N GLU A 193 12.20 -18.49 -47.43
CA GLU A 193 13.40 -19.28 -47.25
C GLU A 193 14.32 -19.05 -48.46
N VAL A 194 15.61 -18.93 -48.16
CA VAL A 194 16.68 -19.59 -48.93
C VAL A 194 16.66 -19.32 -50.43
N ASP A 195 17.44 -18.31 -50.81
CA ASP A 195 18.46 -18.41 -51.86
C ASP A 195 19.69 -17.60 -51.44
#